data_AF-M1NWE6-F1
#
_entry.id   AF-M1NWE6-F1
#
_cell.length_a   1.000
_cell.length_b   1.000
_cell.length_c   1.000
_cell.angle_alpha   90.00
_cell.angle_beta   90.00
_cell.angle_gamma   90.00
#
_symmetry.space_group_name_H-M   'P 1'
#
loop_
_entity.id
_entity.type
_entity.pdbx_description
1 polymer ?
#
loop_
_entity_poly.entity_id
_entity_poly.type
_entity_poly.pdbx_seq_one_letter_code
_entity_poly.pdbx_strand_id
1 'polypeptide(L)'
;MAALETLEVKGRAPKTGYDRDQFGPRWADTDHNGCDTRNDILARDLEFETFRPGTQDCVVLTGVLDDPYTATEIHFLRGQDTSTQVQVDHVVALSDAWQKDAQQLDETTRTAFANDPLNLLAVDGPANAQKGDGDAATWLPANRSFRCDYVSRQIAVKAHYDLWVTSAEKDAMGRVLSNCPDQVLPTDQTAATVYEIDTTATQYPTPAVAEPTPVVESPVAEPTTVAPTPTSMDPRFTSCAKAKDAGYGPYTAGIDPEYDWYRDGDNDGTTCE
;
A
#
# COMPACT_ATOMS: atom_id res chain seq x y z
N MET A 1 -22.94 -13.29 -14.48
CA MET A 1 -23.27 -12.00 -13.83
C MET A 1 -23.54 -10.96 -14.91
N ALA A 2 -24.65 -10.21 -14.85
CA ALA A 2 -25.06 -9.29 -15.93
C ALA A 2 -24.10 -8.11 -16.14
N ALA A 3 -23.45 -7.61 -15.08
CA ALA A 3 -22.56 -6.46 -15.17
C ALA A 3 -21.28 -6.72 -15.97
N LEU A 4 -20.80 -7.96 -16.05
CA LEU A 4 -19.67 -8.28 -16.94
C LEU A 4 -20.02 -8.00 -18.41
N GLU A 5 -21.30 -8.14 -18.78
CA GLU A 5 -21.76 -7.91 -20.14
C GLU A 5 -21.88 -6.44 -20.51
N THR A 6 -21.94 -5.53 -19.53
CA THR A 6 -22.00 -4.09 -19.76
C THR A 6 -20.62 -3.47 -19.99
N LEU A 7 -19.53 -4.17 -19.62
CA LEU A 7 -18.18 -3.68 -19.84
C LEU A 7 -17.84 -3.71 -21.34
N GLU A 8 -17.38 -2.57 -21.84
CA GLU A 8 -16.88 -2.47 -23.21
C GLU A 8 -15.66 -3.37 -23.41
N VAL A 9 -15.53 -3.95 -24.60
CA VAL A 9 -14.40 -4.82 -24.95
C VAL A 9 -13.54 -4.15 -26.02
N LYS A 10 -12.29 -3.84 -25.66
CA LYS A 10 -11.30 -3.17 -26.54
C LYS A 10 -9.90 -3.77 -26.32
N GLY A 11 -8.98 -3.48 -27.23
CA GLY A 11 -7.56 -3.80 -27.01
C GLY A 11 -6.92 -2.93 -25.90
N ARG A 12 -5.71 -3.29 -25.47
CA ARG A 12 -4.91 -2.41 -24.59
C ARG A 12 -4.45 -1.19 -25.39
N ALA A 13 -4.68 0.01 -24.85
CA ALA A 13 -4.05 1.23 -25.35
C ALA A 13 -2.55 1.25 -24.98
N PRO A 14 -1.73 2.09 -25.62
CA PRO A 14 -0.32 2.25 -25.24
C PRO A 14 -0.17 2.76 -23.80
N LYS A 15 0.91 2.36 -23.12
CA LYS A 15 1.32 2.90 -21.80
C LYS A 15 2.00 4.28 -21.89
N THR A 16 2.04 4.88 -23.08
CA THR A 16 2.70 6.18 -23.30
C THR A 16 2.10 7.26 -22.39
N GLY A 17 2.97 8.04 -21.76
CA GLY A 17 2.54 9.13 -20.87
C GLY A 17 2.09 8.68 -19.48
N TYR A 18 2.09 7.38 -19.19
CA TYR A 18 1.78 6.88 -17.86
C TYR A 18 2.87 7.27 -16.86
N ASP A 19 2.43 7.93 -15.79
CA ASP A 19 3.16 8.09 -14.54
C ASP A 19 2.17 7.87 -13.39
N ARG A 20 2.62 7.32 -12.25
CA ARG A 20 1.73 7.12 -11.09
C ARG A 20 1.24 8.46 -10.54
N ASP A 21 2.02 9.52 -10.68
CA ASP A 21 1.66 10.86 -10.19
C ASP A 21 0.50 11.47 -10.99
N GLN A 22 0.14 10.89 -12.15
CA GLN A 22 -1.09 11.26 -12.86
C GLN A 22 -2.37 10.92 -12.08
N PHE A 23 -2.28 10.07 -11.06
CA PHE A 23 -3.39 9.70 -10.18
C PHE A 23 -3.41 10.51 -8.88
N GLY A 24 -2.74 11.66 -8.86
CA GLY A 24 -2.72 12.56 -7.72
C GLY A 24 -1.78 12.09 -6.60
N PRO A 25 -1.84 12.76 -5.44
CA PRO A 25 -1.02 12.41 -4.29
C PRO A 25 -1.28 10.97 -3.84
N ARG A 26 -0.21 10.25 -3.52
CA ARG A 26 -0.32 8.88 -3.00
C ARG A 26 -1.05 8.91 -1.65
N TRP A 27 -2.09 8.09 -1.53
CA TRP A 27 -2.89 7.96 -0.30
C TRP A 27 -3.52 9.29 0.11
N ALA A 28 -4.10 9.99 -0.87
CA ALA A 28 -4.77 11.26 -0.62
C ALA A 28 -6.01 11.03 0.25
N ASP A 29 -6.15 11.81 1.32
CA ASP A 29 -7.37 11.87 2.13
C ASP A 29 -8.54 12.45 1.31
N THR A 30 -9.21 11.58 0.55
CA THR A 30 -10.31 11.94 -0.36
C THR A 30 -11.67 12.02 0.32
N ASP A 31 -11.84 11.42 1.49
CA ASP A 31 -13.08 11.49 2.28
C ASP A 31 -13.02 12.60 3.36
N HIS A 32 -11.85 13.22 3.53
CA HIS A 32 -11.57 14.32 4.46
C HIS A 32 -11.80 13.93 5.92
N ASN A 33 -11.51 12.67 6.26
CA ASN A 33 -11.62 12.15 7.62
C ASN A 33 -10.38 12.47 8.48
N GLY A 34 -9.29 12.97 7.86
CA GLY A 34 -8.02 13.32 8.52
C GLY A 34 -6.95 12.23 8.50
N CYS A 35 -7.27 11.04 7.98
CA CYS A 35 -6.39 9.91 7.80
C CYS A 35 -6.00 9.78 6.33
N ASP A 36 -4.79 9.26 6.06
CA ASP A 36 -4.44 8.89 4.69
C ASP A 36 -5.14 7.58 4.29
N THR A 37 -5.46 7.43 3.01
CA THR A 37 -6.20 6.25 2.52
C THR A 37 -5.50 4.94 2.84
N ARG A 38 -4.16 4.91 2.89
CA ARG A 38 -3.45 3.67 3.25
C ARG A 38 -3.83 3.24 4.65
N ASN A 39 -3.89 4.17 5.59
CA ASN A 39 -4.30 3.88 6.96
C ASN A 39 -5.78 3.53 7.06
N ASP A 40 -6.64 4.16 6.27
CA ASP A 40 -8.06 3.76 6.21
C ASP A 40 -8.21 2.30 5.78
N ILE A 41 -7.47 1.88 4.74
CA ILE A 41 -7.51 0.50 4.24
C ILE A 41 -6.89 -0.47 5.25
N LEU A 42 -5.80 -0.09 5.92
CA LEU A 42 -5.22 -0.94 6.97
C LEU A 42 -6.16 -1.07 8.17
N ALA A 43 -6.79 0.01 8.62
CA ALA A 43 -7.75 -0.03 9.71
C ALA A 43 -9.02 -0.80 9.34
N ARG A 44 -9.42 -0.75 8.06
CA ARG A 44 -10.53 -1.54 7.54
C ARG A 44 -10.20 -3.03 7.51
N ASP A 45 -9.05 -3.41 6.95
CA ASP A 45 -8.77 -4.80 6.57
C ASP A 45 -7.99 -5.62 7.62
N LEU A 46 -7.39 -4.97 8.61
CA LEU A 46 -6.69 -5.66 9.69
C LEU A 46 -7.63 -5.92 10.87
N GLU A 47 -7.44 -7.06 11.52
CA GLU A 47 -8.02 -7.34 12.83
C GLU A 47 -7.03 -7.02 13.95
N PHE A 48 -7.56 -6.79 15.17
CA PHE A 48 -6.75 -6.54 16.38
C PHE A 48 -5.74 -5.41 16.21
N GLU A 49 -6.13 -4.39 15.47
CA GLU A 49 -5.30 -3.27 15.13
C GLU A 49 -5.02 -2.38 16.35
N THR A 50 -3.84 -1.74 16.34
CA THR A 50 -3.53 -0.70 17.31
C THR A 50 -3.13 0.56 16.59
N PHE A 51 -3.36 1.71 17.24
CA PHE A 51 -3.13 3.01 16.65
C PHE A 51 -2.06 3.80 17.41
N ARG A 52 -1.38 4.70 16.70
CA ARG A 52 -0.45 5.63 17.31
C ARG A 52 -1.21 6.60 18.22
N PRO A 53 -0.80 6.77 19.49
CA PRO A 53 -1.42 7.75 20.36
C PRO A 53 -1.34 9.17 19.77
N GLY A 54 -2.44 9.92 19.88
CA GLY A 54 -2.52 11.31 19.42
C GLY A 54 -2.81 11.49 17.94
N THR A 55 -3.08 10.42 17.17
CA THR A 55 -3.42 10.51 15.74
C THR A 55 -4.90 10.30 15.44
N GLN A 56 -5.77 10.29 16.46
CA GLN A 56 -7.22 10.03 16.28
C GLN A 56 -7.49 8.74 15.50
N ASP A 57 -6.75 7.67 15.85
CA ASP A 57 -6.86 6.37 15.18
C ASP A 57 -6.52 6.37 13.68
N CYS A 58 -5.81 7.39 13.17
CA CYS A 58 -5.37 7.44 11.77
C CYS A 58 -4.06 6.72 11.44
N VAL A 59 -3.29 6.25 12.43
CA VAL A 59 -1.97 5.68 12.17
C VAL A 59 -1.89 4.27 12.75
N VAL A 60 -2.16 3.28 11.90
CA VAL A 60 -2.15 1.86 12.29
C VAL A 60 -0.73 1.40 12.56
N LEU A 61 -0.46 0.90 13.77
CA LEU A 61 0.82 0.39 14.24
C LEU A 61 0.93 -1.12 14.16
N THR A 62 -0.14 -1.84 14.46
CA THR A 62 -0.17 -3.31 14.40
C THR A 62 -1.51 -3.79 13.87
N GLY A 63 -1.58 -5.07 13.52
CA GLY A 63 -2.82 -5.78 13.23
C GLY A 63 -2.54 -7.18 12.70
N VAL A 64 -3.59 -7.93 12.41
CA VAL A 64 -3.53 -9.25 11.80
C VAL A 64 -4.30 -9.19 10.49
N LEU A 65 -3.63 -9.50 9.39
CA LEU A 65 -4.26 -9.59 8.08
C LEU A 65 -4.57 -11.05 7.78
N ASP A 66 -5.85 -11.35 7.60
CA ASP A 66 -6.27 -12.57 6.93
C ASP A 66 -6.18 -12.36 5.41
N ASP A 67 -5.01 -12.66 4.82
CA ASP A 67 -4.70 -12.22 3.46
C ASP A 67 -5.61 -12.88 2.42
N PRO A 68 -6.40 -12.09 1.67
CA PRO A 68 -7.32 -12.63 0.69
C PRO A 68 -6.59 -13.26 -0.51
N TYR A 69 -5.33 -12.90 -0.78
CA TYR A 69 -4.61 -13.37 -1.96
C TYR A 69 -3.97 -14.75 -1.78
N THR A 70 -3.54 -15.08 -0.58
CA THR A 70 -2.79 -16.30 -0.25
C THR A 70 -3.54 -17.24 0.71
N ALA A 71 -4.60 -16.77 1.38
CA ALA A 71 -5.26 -17.49 2.48
C ALA A 71 -4.31 -17.81 3.64
N THR A 72 -3.45 -16.86 3.98
CA THR A 72 -2.51 -16.97 5.11
C THR A 72 -2.70 -15.79 6.05
N GLU A 73 -2.45 -16.04 7.33
CA GLU A 73 -2.42 -14.98 8.33
C GLU A 73 -1.07 -14.23 8.28
N ILE A 74 -1.11 -12.90 8.33
CA ILE A 74 0.07 -12.03 8.36
C ILE A 74 -0.03 -11.07 9.54
N HIS A 75 0.92 -11.14 10.47
CA HIS A 75 1.03 -10.17 11.56
C HIS A 75 1.70 -8.88 11.08
N PHE A 76 0.91 -7.83 10.98
CA PHE A 76 1.38 -6.49 10.66
C PHE A 76 1.97 -5.79 11.89
N LEU A 77 3.16 -5.25 11.73
CA LEU A 77 3.84 -4.33 12.63
C LEU A 77 4.51 -3.22 11.81
N ARG A 78 3.99 -1.99 11.92
CA ARG A 78 4.56 -0.82 11.27
C ARG A 78 6.05 -0.71 11.60
N GLY A 79 6.87 -0.66 10.56
CA GLY A 79 8.32 -0.80 10.64
C GLY A 79 8.89 -1.48 9.40
N GLN A 80 10.22 -1.45 9.27
CA GLN A 80 10.94 -1.99 8.10
C GLN A 80 10.67 -3.48 7.87
N ASP A 81 10.50 -4.25 8.94
CA ASP A 81 10.45 -5.71 8.86
C ASP A 81 9.16 -6.26 8.24
N THR A 82 8.00 -5.66 8.54
CA THR A 82 6.69 -6.18 8.08
C THR A 82 5.85 -5.21 7.25
N SER A 83 6.19 -3.91 7.19
CA SER A 83 5.39 -2.98 6.37
C SER A 83 5.47 -3.27 4.86
N THR A 84 6.52 -3.97 4.44
CA THR A 84 6.66 -4.45 3.06
C THR A 84 5.91 -5.77 2.82
N GLN A 85 5.60 -6.51 3.89
CA GLN A 85 4.82 -7.76 3.86
C GLN A 85 3.33 -7.49 3.69
N VAL A 86 2.80 -6.37 4.23
CA VAL A 86 1.43 -5.92 3.98
C VAL A 86 1.43 -4.67 3.10
N GLN A 87 0.95 -4.82 1.87
CA GLN A 87 0.79 -3.75 0.90
C GLN A 87 -0.67 -3.42 0.69
N VAL A 88 -0.96 -2.19 0.26
CA VAL A 88 -2.29 -1.83 -0.21
C VAL A 88 -2.26 -1.92 -1.73
N ASP A 89 -2.94 -2.93 -2.28
CA ASP A 89 -3.03 -3.18 -3.72
C ASP A 89 -4.18 -2.40 -4.35
N HIS A 90 -3.96 -1.95 -5.57
CA HIS A 90 -5.00 -1.54 -6.50
C HIS A 90 -5.51 -2.77 -7.25
N VAL A 91 -6.67 -3.30 -6.84
CA VAL A 91 -7.29 -4.52 -7.40
C VAL A 91 -7.39 -4.46 -8.92
N VAL A 92 -7.71 -3.28 -9.46
CA VAL A 92 -7.40 -2.87 -10.84
C VAL A 92 -6.17 -1.96 -10.81
N ALA A 93 -5.03 -2.46 -11.29
CA ALA A 93 -3.76 -1.73 -11.22
C ALA A 93 -3.81 -0.40 -11.98
N LEU A 94 -3.18 0.65 -11.44
CA LEU A 94 -3.17 2.00 -12.04
C LEU A 94 -2.67 2.00 -13.50
N SER A 95 -1.60 1.23 -13.79
CA SER A 95 -1.08 1.12 -15.15
C SER A 95 -1.98 0.30 -16.08
N ASP A 96 -2.76 -0.64 -15.54
CA ASP A 96 -3.74 -1.39 -16.32
C ASP A 96 -4.91 -0.48 -16.71
N ALA A 97 -5.42 0.28 -15.73
CA ALA A 97 -6.46 1.27 -15.92
C ALA A 97 -6.05 2.35 -16.93
N TRP A 98 -4.81 2.84 -16.89
CA TRP A 98 -4.29 3.81 -17.88
C TRP A 98 -4.45 3.33 -19.31
N GLN A 99 -4.11 2.05 -19.56
CA GLN A 99 -4.22 1.41 -20.87
C GLN A 99 -5.66 1.02 -21.23
N LYS A 100 -6.61 1.24 -20.30
CA LYS A 100 -8.02 0.85 -20.39
C LYS A 100 -8.99 2.00 -20.05
N ASP A 101 -8.61 3.20 -20.48
CA ASP A 101 -9.34 4.49 -20.46
C ASP A 101 -8.97 5.50 -19.37
N ALA A 102 -8.24 5.12 -18.32
CA ALA A 102 -7.93 6.08 -17.24
C ALA A 102 -7.07 7.27 -17.70
N GLN A 103 -6.36 7.15 -18.83
CA GLN A 103 -5.64 8.27 -19.44
C GLN A 103 -6.57 9.40 -19.96
N GLN A 104 -7.84 9.10 -20.22
CA GLN A 104 -8.85 10.04 -20.71
C GLN A 104 -9.68 10.67 -19.58
N LEU A 105 -9.64 10.07 -18.39
CA LEU A 105 -10.30 10.61 -17.21
C LEU A 105 -9.66 11.95 -16.82
N ASP A 106 -10.43 12.83 -16.17
CA ASP A 106 -9.84 14.00 -15.54
C ASP A 106 -9.03 13.61 -14.29
N GLU A 107 -8.17 14.52 -13.83
CA GLU A 107 -7.27 14.29 -12.70
C GLU A 107 -8.02 14.01 -11.39
N THR A 108 -9.18 14.62 -11.18
CA THR A 108 -9.99 14.39 -9.97
C THR A 108 -10.51 12.96 -9.98
N THR A 109 -11.05 12.51 -11.11
CA THR A 109 -11.55 11.14 -11.25
C THR A 109 -10.42 10.10 -11.15
N ARG A 110 -9.23 10.37 -11.69
CA ARG A 110 -8.06 9.48 -11.47
C ARG A 110 -7.64 9.43 -10.01
N THR A 111 -7.67 10.57 -9.31
CA THR A 111 -7.33 10.63 -7.89
C THR A 111 -8.35 9.84 -7.06
N ALA A 112 -9.64 9.96 -7.37
CA ALA A 112 -10.68 9.13 -6.76
C ALA A 112 -10.42 7.64 -7.02
N PHE A 113 -10.19 7.23 -8.26
CA PHE A 113 -9.89 5.83 -8.63
C PHE A 113 -8.71 5.23 -7.85
N ALA A 114 -7.67 6.02 -7.59
CA ALA A 114 -6.49 5.55 -6.88
C ALA A 114 -6.66 5.49 -5.35
N ASN A 115 -7.66 6.17 -4.79
CA ASN A 115 -7.93 6.21 -3.35
C ASN A 115 -9.30 5.58 -2.99
N ASP A 116 -9.99 4.99 -3.96
CA ASP A 116 -11.29 4.36 -3.77
C ASP A 116 -11.16 3.04 -2.97
N PRO A 117 -11.82 2.92 -1.81
CA PRO A 117 -11.84 1.68 -1.05
C PRO A 117 -12.30 0.48 -1.88
N LEU A 118 -13.20 0.63 -2.86
CA LEU A 118 -13.61 -0.42 -3.78
C LEU A 118 -12.46 -0.94 -4.65
N ASN A 119 -11.46 -0.11 -4.96
CA ASN A 119 -10.28 -0.51 -5.73
C ASN A 119 -9.08 -0.91 -4.83
N LEU A 120 -9.18 -0.77 -3.51
CA LEU A 120 -8.06 -0.98 -2.59
C LEU A 120 -8.26 -2.16 -1.64
N LEU A 121 -7.19 -2.94 -1.42
CA LEU A 121 -7.13 -4.02 -0.42
C LEU A 121 -5.75 -4.11 0.24
N ALA A 122 -5.71 -4.32 1.56
CA ALA A 122 -4.52 -4.79 2.24
C ALA A 122 -4.26 -6.27 1.87
N VAL A 123 -3.06 -6.58 1.40
CA VAL A 123 -2.69 -7.89 0.87
C VAL A 123 -1.23 -8.23 1.12
N ASP A 124 -0.88 -9.51 0.96
CA ASP A 124 0.49 -10.02 0.92
C ASP A 124 1.35 -9.29 -0.14
N GLY A 125 2.48 -8.75 0.29
CA GLY A 125 3.39 -7.95 -0.52
C GLY A 125 4.01 -8.73 -1.70
N PRO A 126 4.58 -9.93 -1.48
CA PRO A 126 5.05 -10.79 -2.56
C PRO A 126 3.97 -11.15 -3.59
N ALA A 127 2.75 -11.48 -3.16
CA ALA A 127 1.63 -11.77 -4.05
C ALA A 127 1.26 -10.54 -4.90
N ASN A 128 1.23 -9.35 -4.28
CA ASN A 128 1.00 -8.09 -4.98
C ASN A 128 2.14 -7.76 -5.98
N ALA A 129 3.39 -8.00 -5.61
CA ALA A 129 4.53 -7.82 -6.49
C ALA A 129 4.48 -8.79 -7.70
N GLN A 130 4.03 -10.04 -7.49
CA GLN A 130 3.80 -11.00 -8.57
C GLN A 130 2.67 -10.56 -9.50
N LYS A 131 1.58 -9.99 -8.95
CA LYS A 131 0.48 -9.42 -9.74
C LYS A 131 0.96 -8.30 -10.65
N GLY A 132 1.71 -7.33 -10.10
CA GLY A 132 2.17 -6.15 -10.83
C GLY A 132 1.02 -5.41 -11.52
N ASP A 133 1.19 -5.12 -12.82
CA ASP A 133 0.18 -4.47 -13.67
C ASP A 133 -0.78 -5.47 -14.36
N GLY A 134 -0.83 -6.72 -13.88
CA GLY A 134 -1.63 -7.79 -14.46
C GLY A 134 -3.13 -7.59 -14.32
N ASP A 135 -3.89 -8.08 -15.31
CA ASP A 135 -5.35 -8.19 -15.23
C ASP A 135 -5.79 -9.63 -14.94
N ALA A 136 -7.10 -9.87 -14.84
CA ALA A 136 -7.65 -11.20 -14.55
C ALA A 136 -7.26 -12.29 -15.57
N ALA A 137 -6.78 -11.94 -16.77
CA ALA A 137 -6.28 -12.92 -17.72
C ALA A 137 -4.83 -13.35 -17.44
N THR A 138 -4.02 -12.47 -16.84
CA THR A 138 -2.59 -12.73 -16.62
C THR A 138 -2.28 -13.13 -15.18
N TRP A 139 -3.11 -12.72 -14.22
CA TRP A 139 -2.91 -13.05 -12.81
C TRP A 139 -4.25 -13.21 -12.08
N LEU A 140 -4.31 -14.21 -11.20
CA LEU A 140 -5.40 -14.42 -10.24
C LEU A 140 -4.79 -14.82 -8.89
N PRO A 141 -5.44 -14.46 -7.77
CA PRO A 141 -5.03 -14.89 -6.43
C PRO A 141 -4.75 -16.40 -6.34
N ALA A 142 -3.73 -16.78 -5.56
CA ALA A 142 -3.44 -18.18 -5.27
C ALA A 142 -4.58 -18.81 -4.46
N ASN A 143 -5.15 -18.03 -3.53
CA ASN A 143 -6.38 -18.36 -2.83
C ASN A 143 -7.55 -18.47 -3.81
N ARG A 144 -8.04 -19.70 -4.02
CA ARG A 144 -9.11 -19.95 -5.00
C ARG A 144 -10.49 -19.54 -4.50
N SER A 145 -10.75 -19.60 -3.20
CA SER A 145 -12.06 -19.22 -2.64
C SER A 145 -12.33 -17.73 -2.86
N PHE A 146 -11.29 -16.89 -2.81
CA PHE A 146 -11.40 -15.44 -3.00
C PHE A 146 -11.53 -14.99 -4.47
N ARG A 147 -11.32 -15.86 -5.47
CA ARG A 147 -11.27 -15.42 -6.88
C ARG A 147 -12.58 -14.81 -7.38
N CYS A 148 -13.71 -15.26 -6.85
CA CYS A 148 -15.02 -14.72 -7.21
C CYS A 148 -15.20 -13.29 -6.71
N ASP A 149 -14.79 -13.01 -5.47
CA ASP A 149 -14.78 -11.66 -4.90
C ASP A 149 -13.77 -10.75 -5.62
N TYR A 150 -12.58 -11.28 -5.91
CA TYR A 150 -11.56 -10.56 -6.68
C TYR A 150 -12.08 -10.11 -8.05
N VAL A 151 -12.66 -11.03 -8.83
CA VAL A 151 -13.19 -10.74 -10.17
C VAL A 151 -14.43 -9.84 -10.11
N SER A 152 -15.35 -10.09 -9.18
CA SER A 152 -16.54 -9.24 -9.04
C SER A 152 -16.17 -7.81 -8.65
N ARG A 153 -15.18 -7.63 -7.77
CA ARG A 153 -14.63 -6.33 -7.40
C ARG A 153 -13.98 -5.62 -8.59
N GLN A 154 -13.17 -6.32 -9.40
CA GLN A 154 -12.63 -5.73 -10.63
C GLN A 154 -13.73 -5.26 -11.60
N ILE A 155 -14.81 -6.04 -11.75
CA ILE A 155 -15.95 -5.65 -12.59
C ILE A 155 -16.65 -4.42 -12.02
N ALA A 156 -16.86 -4.38 -10.70
CA ALA A 156 -17.47 -3.22 -10.03
C ALA A 156 -16.65 -1.95 -10.24
N VAL A 157 -15.34 -2.01 -10.01
CA VAL A 157 -14.41 -0.89 -10.25
C VAL A 157 -14.47 -0.45 -11.71
N LYS A 158 -14.33 -1.38 -12.65
CA LYS A 158 -14.31 -1.03 -14.09
C LYS A 158 -15.65 -0.44 -14.54
N ALA A 159 -16.77 -0.92 -14.02
CA ALA A 159 -18.08 -0.35 -14.30
C ALA A 159 -18.26 1.03 -13.68
N HIS A 160 -17.72 1.27 -12.48
CA HIS A 160 -17.82 2.57 -11.80
C HIS A 160 -17.04 3.68 -12.54
N TYR A 161 -15.85 3.35 -13.06
CA TYR A 161 -14.96 4.31 -13.72
C TYR A 161 -14.98 4.23 -15.25
N ASP A 162 -16.00 3.58 -15.82
CA ASP A 162 -16.18 3.38 -17.27
C ASP A 162 -14.94 2.80 -17.99
N LEU A 163 -14.17 1.95 -17.30
CA LEU A 163 -12.98 1.31 -17.85
C LEU A 163 -13.37 0.08 -18.69
N TRP A 164 -12.72 -0.10 -19.83
CA TRP A 164 -12.96 -1.29 -20.67
C TRP A 164 -12.13 -2.50 -20.22
N VAL A 165 -12.47 -3.66 -20.75
CA VAL A 165 -11.71 -4.90 -20.59
C VAL A 165 -11.17 -5.37 -21.94
N THR A 166 -10.12 -6.19 -21.90
CA THR A 166 -9.73 -6.95 -23.10
C THR A 166 -10.63 -8.17 -23.29
N SER A 167 -10.67 -8.73 -24.50
CA SER A 167 -11.39 -9.98 -24.75
C SER A 167 -10.88 -11.12 -23.85
N ALA A 168 -9.55 -11.25 -23.72
CA ALA A 168 -8.94 -12.28 -22.87
C ALA A 168 -9.30 -12.11 -21.38
N GLU A 169 -9.34 -10.87 -20.90
CA GLU A 169 -9.75 -10.52 -19.54
C GLU A 169 -11.22 -10.83 -19.31
N LYS A 170 -12.12 -10.40 -20.22
CA LYS A 170 -13.55 -10.71 -20.13
C LYS A 170 -13.80 -12.22 -20.09
N ASP A 171 -13.11 -12.98 -20.94
CA ASP A 171 -13.19 -14.43 -20.95
C ASP A 171 -12.69 -15.05 -19.63
N ALA A 172 -11.60 -14.52 -19.06
CA ALA A 172 -11.07 -14.98 -17.77
C ALA A 172 -12.03 -14.70 -16.62
N MET A 173 -12.58 -13.48 -16.57
CA MET A 173 -13.61 -13.09 -15.60
C MET A 173 -14.84 -14.00 -15.71
N GLY A 174 -15.32 -14.25 -16.93
CA GLY A 174 -16.45 -15.14 -17.18
C GLY A 174 -16.19 -16.58 -16.72
N ARG A 175 -14.99 -17.11 -16.97
CA ARG A 175 -14.60 -18.46 -16.49
C ARG A 175 -14.59 -18.54 -14.96
N VAL A 176 -14.05 -17.54 -14.27
CA VAL A 176 -14.05 -17.50 -12.80
C VAL A 176 -15.48 -17.48 -12.29
N LEU A 177 -16.30 -16.54 -12.77
CA LEU A 177 -17.69 -16.35 -12.34
C LEU A 177 -18.61 -17.52 -12.66
N SER A 178 -18.27 -18.37 -13.64
CA SER A 178 -19.02 -19.59 -13.92
C SER A 178 -19.06 -20.57 -12.74
N ASN A 179 -18.11 -20.46 -11.80
CA ASN A 179 -18.05 -21.28 -10.59
C ASN A 179 -18.79 -20.66 -9.40
N CYS A 180 -19.31 -19.44 -9.53
CA CYS A 180 -20.00 -18.68 -8.48
C CYS A 180 -21.17 -17.87 -9.08
N PRO A 181 -22.24 -18.56 -9.51
CA PRO A 181 -23.37 -17.94 -10.23
C PRO A 181 -24.13 -16.91 -9.38
N ASP A 182 -24.09 -17.06 -8.05
CA ASP A 182 -24.78 -16.19 -7.10
C ASP A 182 -23.91 -15.01 -6.63
N GLN A 183 -22.68 -14.87 -7.16
CA GLN A 183 -21.80 -13.75 -6.82
C GLN A 183 -22.49 -12.42 -7.14
N VAL A 184 -22.46 -11.51 -6.18
CA VAL A 184 -22.93 -10.13 -6.33
C VAL A 184 -21.76 -9.18 -6.56
N LEU A 185 -22.02 -8.04 -7.19
CA LEU A 185 -21.03 -6.98 -7.26
C LEU A 185 -20.93 -6.27 -5.89
N PRO A 186 -19.72 -6.03 -5.39
CA PRO A 186 -19.57 -5.14 -4.25
C PRO A 186 -19.96 -3.70 -4.64
N THR A 187 -20.60 -3.01 -3.71
CA THR A 187 -20.80 -1.56 -3.66
C THR A 187 -19.81 -0.93 -2.69
N ASP A 188 -19.72 0.40 -2.67
CA ASP A 188 -18.88 1.15 -1.72
C ASP A 188 -19.15 0.74 -0.26
N GLN A 189 -20.41 0.48 0.09
CA GLN A 189 -20.81 0.04 1.44
C GLN A 189 -20.30 -1.37 1.78
N THR A 190 -20.30 -2.29 0.82
CA THR A 190 -19.78 -3.65 1.02
C THR A 190 -18.27 -3.75 0.81
N ALA A 191 -17.67 -2.79 0.11
CA ALA A 191 -16.21 -2.66 0.02
C ALA A 191 -15.60 -2.14 1.33
N ALA A 192 -16.42 -1.56 2.20
CA ALA A 192 -16.06 -1.12 3.54
C ALA A 192 -16.05 -2.26 4.60
N THR A 193 -16.47 -3.48 4.25
CA THR A 193 -16.46 -4.63 5.17
C THR A 193 -15.27 -5.55 4.92
N VAL A 194 -14.68 -6.08 5.99
CA VAL A 194 -13.61 -7.10 5.97
C VAL A 194 -14.10 -8.35 5.26
N TYR A 195 -13.20 -8.99 4.50
CA TYR A 195 -13.46 -10.31 3.96
C TYR A 195 -13.23 -11.38 5.03
N GLU A 196 -14.25 -12.18 5.33
CA GLU A 196 -14.06 -13.37 6.17
C GLU A 196 -13.32 -14.44 5.35
N ILE A 197 -12.01 -14.59 5.58
CA ILE A 197 -11.16 -15.56 4.90
C ILE A 197 -10.81 -16.69 5.88
N ASP A 198 -11.07 -17.94 5.48
CA ASP A 198 -10.55 -19.10 6.21
C ASP A 198 -9.05 -19.22 5.93
N THR A 199 -8.23 -18.71 6.84
CA THR A 199 -6.78 -18.66 6.71
C THR A 199 -6.10 -19.89 7.28
N THR A 200 -5.01 -20.26 6.63
CA THR A 200 -4.07 -21.26 7.15
C THR A 200 -2.95 -20.57 7.94
N ALA A 201 -2.24 -21.36 8.76
CA ALA A 201 -1.22 -20.88 9.70
C ALA A 201 -0.31 -19.77 9.14
N THR A 202 0.08 -18.85 10.02
CA THR A 202 0.84 -17.63 9.74
C THR A 202 1.99 -17.81 8.75
N GLN A 203 2.02 -17.00 7.69
CA GLN A 203 3.13 -16.99 6.72
C GLN A 203 4.38 -16.29 7.30
N TYR A 204 4.18 -15.38 8.25
CA TYR A 204 5.24 -14.63 8.90
C TYR A 204 5.20 -14.84 10.41
N PRO A 205 6.36 -15.09 11.07
CA PRO A 205 6.37 -15.24 12.53
C PRO A 205 5.83 -13.98 13.18
N THR A 206 4.97 -14.14 14.18
CA THR A 206 4.51 -13.03 15.02
C THR A 206 5.74 -12.25 15.47
N PRO A 207 5.80 -10.92 15.23
CA PRO A 207 6.87 -10.10 15.76
C PRO A 207 6.94 -10.36 17.26
N ALA A 208 8.12 -10.78 17.75
CA ALA A 208 8.29 -10.93 19.18
C ALA A 208 8.00 -9.57 19.81
N VAL A 209 6.94 -9.49 20.63
CA VAL A 209 6.75 -8.37 21.55
C VAL A 209 8.05 -8.33 22.33
N ALA A 210 8.87 -7.29 22.12
CA ALA A 210 10.05 -7.11 22.93
C ALA A 210 9.55 -7.03 24.38
N GLU A 211 9.79 -8.09 25.16
CA GLU A 211 9.59 -8.03 26.60
C GLU A 211 10.33 -6.79 27.10
N PRO A 212 9.74 -5.97 28.00
CA PRO A 212 10.49 -4.90 28.61
C PRO A 212 11.69 -5.56 29.28
N THR A 213 12.88 -5.33 28.73
CA THR A 213 14.11 -5.84 29.30
C THR A 213 14.15 -5.38 30.76
N PRO A 214 14.32 -6.29 31.73
CA PRO A 214 14.46 -5.89 33.12
C PRO A 214 15.64 -4.92 33.17
N VAL A 215 15.38 -3.71 33.65
CA VAL A 215 16.40 -2.69 33.85
C VAL A 215 17.36 -3.24 34.90
N VAL A 216 18.44 -3.87 34.44
CA VAL A 216 19.57 -4.20 35.30
C VAL A 216 20.24 -2.87 35.58
N GLU A 217 19.95 -2.30 36.76
CA GLU A 217 20.71 -1.19 37.33
C GLU A 217 22.19 -1.59 37.38
N SER A 218 22.95 -1.16 36.38
CA SER A 218 24.41 -1.16 36.41
C SER A 218 24.90 0.17 36.98
N PRO A 219 26.04 0.18 37.68
CA PRO A 219 26.41 1.29 38.55
C PRO A 219 26.70 2.55 37.75
N VAL A 220 26.29 3.70 38.31
CA VAL A 220 26.55 5.04 37.81
C VAL A 220 28.03 5.22 37.50
N ALA A 221 28.34 5.29 36.20
CA ALA A 221 29.59 5.85 35.70
C ALA A 221 29.34 7.31 35.27
N GLU A 222 30.31 8.15 35.58
CA GLU A 222 30.36 9.61 35.39
C GLU A 222 30.02 10.06 33.95
N PRO A 223 29.58 11.33 33.76
CA PRO A 223 28.81 11.72 32.60
C PRO A 223 29.72 11.91 31.39
N THR A 224 29.63 10.98 30.45
CA THR A 224 30.09 11.21 29.07
C THR A 224 28.86 11.33 28.19
N THR A 225 28.77 12.47 27.54
CA THR A 225 27.70 12.96 26.67
C THR A 225 27.35 11.95 25.57
N VAL A 226 26.14 11.41 25.63
CA VAL A 226 25.55 10.57 24.57
C VAL A 226 24.78 11.48 23.61
N ALA A 227 25.06 11.34 22.32
CA ALA A 227 24.39 12.03 21.22
C ALA A 227 22.92 11.55 21.07
N PRO A 228 21.98 12.42 20.61
CA PRO A 228 20.57 12.08 20.51
C PRO A 228 20.22 11.29 19.23
N THR A 229 19.21 10.43 19.36
CA THR A 229 18.48 9.72 18.30
C THR A 229 17.64 10.71 17.46
N PRO A 230 17.51 10.57 16.11
CA PRO A 230 16.95 11.64 15.28
C PRO A 230 15.42 11.54 15.23
N THR A 231 14.75 12.41 15.97
CA THR A 231 13.31 12.72 15.78
C THR A 231 13.05 14.20 15.52
N SER A 232 14.08 14.97 15.16
CA SER A 232 13.92 16.32 14.62
C SER A 232 14.93 16.49 13.49
N MET A 233 14.48 16.99 12.34
CA MET A 233 15.41 17.38 11.29
C MET A 233 16.45 18.35 11.84
N ASP A 234 17.71 18.19 11.48
CA ASP A 234 18.77 19.07 11.94
C ASP A 234 18.57 20.49 11.37
N PRO A 235 19.04 21.55 12.06
CA PRO A 235 18.94 22.90 11.54
C PRO A 235 19.63 23.01 10.17
N ARG A 236 18.92 23.53 9.15
CA ARG A 236 19.51 23.67 7.82
C ARG A 236 20.58 24.76 7.78
N PHE A 237 21.83 24.38 7.50
CA PHE A 237 22.96 25.31 7.35
C PHE A 237 23.22 25.67 5.88
N THR A 238 23.82 26.85 5.64
CA THR A 238 24.10 27.33 4.27
C THR A 238 25.18 26.53 3.54
N SER A 239 25.96 25.70 4.23
CA SER A 239 26.99 24.83 3.64
C SER A 239 27.39 23.70 4.61
N CYS A 240 27.93 22.60 4.08
CA CYS A 240 28.45 21.49 4.88
C CYS A 240 29.52 21.92 5.90
N ALA A 241 30.38 22.88 5.55
CA ALA A 241 31.41 23.38 6.46
C ALA A 241 30.78 23.98 7.74
N LYS A 242 29.65 24.68 7.62
CA LYS A 242 28.94 25.23 8.79
C LYS A 242 28.16 24.18 9.58
N ALA A 243 27.62 23.16 8.89
CA ALA A 243 26.98 22.03 9.56
C ALA A 243 28.00 21.29 10.44
N LYS A 244 29.19 20.99 9.89
CA LYS A 244 30.28 20.33 10.63
C LYS A 244 30.83 21.18 11.78
N ASP A 245 31.04 22.48 11.58
CA ASP A 245 31.47 23.39 12.66
C ASP A 245 30.45 23.44 13.82
N ALA A 246 29.17 23.21 13.53
CA ALA A 246 28.10 23.13 14.51
C ALA A 246 27.86 21.71 15.07
N GLY A 247 28.62 20.71 14.61
CA GLY A 247 28.57 19.33 15.08
C GLY A 247 27.54 18.43 14.37
N TYR A 248 27.08 18.80 13.18
CA TYR A 248 26.08 18.06 12.40
C TYR A 248 26.68 17.44 11.11
N GLY A 249 26.06 16.35 10.64
CA GLY A 249 26.58 15.47 9.58
C GLY A 249 27.60 14.43 10.10
N PRO A 250 28.05 13.47 9.27
CA PRO A 250 27.68 13.27 7.86
C PRO A 250 26.25 12.72 7.70
N TYR A 251 25.63 12.99 6.56
CA TYR A 251 24.27 12.58 6.24
C TYR A 251 24.27 11.53 5.11
N THR A 252 23.48 10.48 5.24
CA THR A 252 23.47 9.32 4.33
C THR A 252 22.18 9.23 3.52
N ALA A 253 22.30 8.94 2.22
CA ALA A 253 21.20 8.84 1.28
C ALA A 253 20.16 7.80 1.74
N GLY A 254 18.90 8.23 1.91
CA GLY A 254 17.79 7.37 2.33
C GLY A 254 17.74 7.04 3.82
N ILE A 255 18.70 7.53 4.62
CA ILE A 255 18.68 7.46 6.08
C ILE A 255 18.37 8.85 6.65
N ASP A 256 19.11 9.87 6.21
CA ASP A 256 19.02 11.23 6.72
C ASP A 256 18.29 12.12 5.71
N PRO A 257 17.13 12.70 6.07
CA PRO A 257 16.40 13.64 5.21
C PRO A 257 17.23 14.87 4.79
N GLU A 258 18.25 15.22 5.57
CA GLU A 258 19.19 16.32 5.35
C GLU A 258 20.16 16.07 4.19
N TYR A 259 20.29 14.81 3.75
CA TYR A 259 21.13 14.43 2.61
C TYR A 259 20.79 15.25 1.36
N ASP A 260 19.50 15.45 1.08
CA ASP A 260 19.03 16.18 -0.12
C ASP A 260 19.33 17.70 -0.08
N TRP A 261 19.81 18.23 1.06
CA TRP A 261 20.13 19.66 1.19
C TRP A 261 21.53 20.01 0.72
N TYR A 262 22.40 19.02 0.58
CA TYR A 262 23.82 19.19 0.27
C TYR A 262 24.20 18.37 -0.97
N ARG A 263 25.26 18.79 -1.65
CA ARG A 263 25.69 18.11 -2.88
C ARG A 263 26.73 17.06 -2.54
N ASP A 264 26.41 15.81 -2.80
CA ASP A 264 27.36 14.71 -2.84
C ASP A 264 28.29 14.91 -4.05
N GLY A 265 29.58 15.13 -3.78
CA GLY A 265 30.57 15.50 -4.80
C GLY A 265 31.15 14.28 -5.51
N ASP A 266 31.20 13.15 -4.81
CA ASP A 266 31.82 11.89 -5.18
C ASP A 266 30.81 10.77 -5.45
N ASN A 267 29.53 11.00 -5.18
CA ASN A 267 28.39 10.10 -5.41
C ASN A 267 28.54 8.75 -4.69
N ASP A 268 29.07 8.77 -3.47
CA ASP A 268 29.21 7.58 -2.63
C ASP A 268 28.01 7.34 -1.70
N GLY A 269 27.05 8.27 -1.69
CA GLY A 269 25.83 8.17 -0.89
C GLY A 269 25.93 8.87 0.46
N THR A 270 26.99 9.65 0.71
CA THR A 270 27.16 10.45 1.93
C THR A 270 27.39 11.93 1.59
N THR A 271 26.81 12.84 2.38
CA THR A 271 27.07 14.28 2.26
C THR A 271 27.60 14.86 3.57
N CYS A 272 28.38 15.94 3.44
CA CYS A 272 29.00 16.61 4.57
C CYS A 272 29.92 15.72 5.43
N GLU A 273 30.68 14.83 4.78
CA GLU A 273 31.89 14.22 5.35
C GLU A 273 32.97 15.27 5.64
#